data_AF-A0A9D5JXQ5-F1
#
_entry.id   AF-A0A9D5JXQ5-F1
#
_cell.length_a   1.000
_cell.length_b   1.000
_cell.length_c   1.000
_cell.angle_alpha   90.00
_cell.angle_beta   90.00
_cell.angle_gamma   90.00
#
_symmetry.space_group_name_H-M   'P 1'
#
loop_
_entity.id
_entity.type
_entity.pdbx_description
1 polymer ?
#
loop_
_entity_poly.entity_id
_entity_poly.type
_entity_poly.pdbx_seq_one_letter_code
_entity_poly.pdbx_strand_id
1 'polypeptide(L)'
;ALVSGGGSGHEPLHGGFVGQGMLDAACPGDVFTSPTPDQMEAATKAVDGGAGVLHIVKNYTGDVMNFEMAAELCQAEGIEVETVVIDDDVAVKDSLYTAGRRGVGTTVLAEKICGAAAERGDSIQQVAALCRQINANGRSMGMALTSCTVPAAGKPTFELGPDEMEIGIGIHGEPGRQRMSVKTAKEIVALLTEEIISDLPFRQDDSVIAMINGMGGTPLIELYLVFNEFQQLCQQKGITIARHLVGNYITSLDMAGCSITMLKANDDMLTLWDAPVHTAALRWGV
;
A
#
# COMPACT_ATOMS: atom_id res chain seq x y z
N ALA A 1 -7.02 -7.58 -17.02
CA ALA A 1 -5.92 -8.06 -16.16
C ALA A 1 -5.43 -6.93 -15.26
N LEU A 2 -4.79 -7.25 -14.14
CA LEU A 2 -4.19 -6.30 -13.19
C LEU A 2 -2.68 -6.52 -13.11
N VAL A 3 -1.93 -5.44 -13.28
CA VAL A 3 -0.48 -5.42 -13.14
C VAL A 3 -0.08 -4.34 -12.13
N SER A 4 0.87 -4.69 -11.27
CA SER A 4 1.49 -3.75 -10.33
C SER A 4 2.99 -4.02 -10.28
N GLY A 5 3.74 -3.21 -9.54
CA GLY A 5 5.19 -3.31 -9.53
C GLY A 5 5.89 -2.22 -8.73
N GLY A 6 7.20 -2.30 -8.73
CA GLY A 6 8.09 -1.37 -8.05
C GLY A 6 9.37 -2.05 -7.58
N GLY A 7 10.17 -1.33 -6.81
CA GLY A 7 11.39 -1.89 -6.24
C GLY A 7 11.14 -3.10 -5.34
N SER A 8 12.11 -4.02 -5.31
CA SER A 8 12.13 -5.12 -4.35
C SER A 8 12.41 -4.61 -2.93
N GLY A 9 12.17 -5.45 -1.92
CA GLY A 9 12.41 -5.11 -0.51
C GLY A 9 11.15 -4.68 0.26
N HIS A 10 9.97 -4.88 -0.34
CA HIS A 10 8.66 -4.62 0.26
C HIS A 10 7.82 -5.90 0.44
N GLU A 11 8.43 -7.07 0.29
CA GLU A 11 7.73 -8.34 0.29
C GLU A 11 6.84 -8.49 1.54
N PRO A 12 5.60 -8.98 1.40
CA PRO A 12 5.05 -9.66 0.22
C PRO A 12 4.60 -8.75 -0.94
N LEU A 13 4.58 -7.43 -0.79
CA LEU A 13 4.27 -6.51 -1.88
C LEU A 13 5.36 -6.58 -2.98
N HIS A 14 5.07 -6.80 -4.26
CA HIS A 14 3.78 -7.14 -4.89
C HIS A 14 3.63 -8.63 -5.20
N GLY A 15 4.76 -9.34 -5.35
CA GLY A 15 4.78 -10.71 -5.86
C GLY A 15 3.97 -11.71 -5.02
N GLY A 16 3.84 -11.47 -3.71
CA GLY A 16 3.02 -12.28 -2.82
C GLY A 16 1.51 -12.13 -3.04
N PHE A 17 1.09 -11.10 -3.78
CA PHE A 17 -0.30 -10.79 -4.12
C PHE A 17 -0.66 -11.14 -5.57
N VAL A 18 0.18 -11.90 -6.27
CA VAL A 18 -0.15 -12.48 -7.58
C VAL A 18 -0.94 -13.77 -7.39
N GLY A 19 -2.10 -13.85 -8.05
CA GLY A 19 -3.00 -15.01 -7.99
C GLY A 19 -4.48 -14.64 -8.06
N GLN A 20 -5.34 -15.66 -8.04
CA GLN A 20 -6.78 -15.49 -8.24
C GLN A 20 -7.38 -14.49 -7.23
N GLY A 21 -8.16 -13.53 -7.73
CA GLY A 21 -8.81 -12.50 -6.93
C GLY A 21 -7.92 -11.32 -6.53
N MET A 22 -6.68 -11.21 -7.06
CA MET A 22 -5.76 -10.07 -6.91
C MET A 22 -5.04 -9.75 -8.23
N LEU A 23 -3.69 -9.67 -8.23
CA LEU A 23 -2.89 -9.31 -9.41
C LEU A 23 -2.71 -10.52 -10.35
N ASP A 24 -2.68 -10.24 -11.65
CA ASP A 24 -2.29 -11.21 -12.67
C ASP A 24 -0.76 -11.26 -12.85
N ALA A 25 -0.08 -10.13 -12.68
CA ALA A 25 1.38 -10.05 -12.67
C ALA A 25 1.90 -8.95 -11.76
N ALA A 26 3.14 -9.14 -11.29
CA ALA A 26 3.92 -8.15 -10.57
C ALA A 26 5.29 -7.98 -11.24
N CYS A 27 5.77 -6.73 -11.31
CA CYS A 27 7.08 -6.39 -11.87
C CYS A 27 8.05 -6.02 -10.73
N PRO A 28 8.94 -6.93 -10.30
CA PRO A 28 9.97 -6.59 -9.30
C PRO A 28 11.17 -5.92 -9.97
N GLY A 29 11.52 -4.71 -9.52
CA GLY A 29 12.79 -4.06 -9.83
C GLY A 29 13.89 -4.45 -8.82
N ASP A 30 15.05 -3.80 -8.91
CA ASP A 30 16.08 -3.92 -7.88
C ASP A 30 15.59 -3.39 -6.52
N VAL A 31 16.33 -3.66 -5.45
CA VAL A 31 15.95 -3.20 -4.10
C VAL A 31 15.74 -1.68 -4.09
N PHE A 32 14.52 -1.26 -3.73
CA PHE A 32 14.06 0.14 -3.72
C PHE A 32 14.21 0.90 -5.05
N THR A 33 14.26 0.19 -6.18
CA THR A 33 14.39 0.78 -7.51
C THR A 33 13.29 0.28 -8.43
N SER A 34 12.50 1.19 -9.00
CA SER A 34 11.44 0.87 -9.97
C SER A 34 11.96 -0.05 -11.09
N PRO A 35 11.20 -1.08 -11.52
CA PRO A 35 11.55 -1.90 -12.67
C PRO A 35 11.52 -1.05 -13.94
N THR A 36 12.14 -1.55 -15.00
CA THR A 36 12.23 -0.79 -16.25
C THR A 36 10.93 -0.89 -17.07
N PRO A 37 10.64 0.09 -17.96
CA PRO A 37 9.41 0.08 -18.76
C PRO A 37 9.24 -1.18 -19.61
N ASP A 38 10.32 -1.74 -20.14
CA ASP A 38 10.32 -2.97 -20.95
C ASP A 38 9.92 -4.21 -20.13
N GLN A 39 10.25 -4.26 -18.84
CA GLN A 39 9.77 -5.32 -17.94
C GLN A 39 8.26 -5.22 -17.71
N MET A 40 7.76 -4.00 -17.49
CA MET A 40 6.33 -3.75 -17.28
C MET A 40 5.51 -3.99 -18.56
N GLU A 41 6.05 -3.60 -19.71
CA GLU A 41 5.48 -3.88 -21.03
C GLU A 41 5.39 -5.40 -21.27
N ALA A 42 6.46 -6.14 -21.01
CA ALA A 42 6.48 -7.59 -21.15
C ALA A 42 5.45 -8.27 -20.23
N ALA A 43 5.35 -7.84 -18.97
CA ALA A 43 4.34 -8.34 -18.04
C ALA A 43 2.91 -8.04 -18.52
N THR A 44 2.67 -6.80 -18.97
CA THR A 44 1.37 -6.36 -19.51
C THR A 44 0.94 -7.22 -20.70
N LYS A 45 1.83 -7.43 -21.67
CA LYS A 45 1.59 -8.28 -22.84
C LYS A 45 1.34 -9.74 -22.45
N ALA A 46 2.03 -10.24 -21.43
CA ALA A 46 1.89 -11.62 -20.99
C ALA A 46 0.53 -11.91 -20.33
N VAL A 47 -0.09 -10.91 -19.71
CA VAL A 47 -1.39 -11.04 -19.03
C VAL A 47 -2.57 -10.42 -19.78
N ASP A 48 -2.34 -9.80 -20.94
CA ASP A 48 -3.42 -9.24 -21.74
C ASP A 48 -4.36 -10.34 -22.25
N GLY A 49 -5.58 -10.34 -21.71
CA GLY A 49 -6.67 -11.24 -22.10
C GLY A 49 -7.61 -10.65 -23.16
N GLY A 50 -7.30 -9.48 -23.71
CA GLY A 50 -8.14 -8.77 -24.69
C GLY A 50 -9.29 -7.97 -24.09
N ALA A 51 -9.32 -7.82 -22.76
CA ALA A 51 -10.30 -7.01 -22.03
C ALA A 51 -9.67 -5.79 -21.32
N GLY A 52 -8.44 -5.44 -21.74
CA GLY A 52 -7.64 -4.37 -21.17
C GLY A 52 -6.86 -4.76 -19.91
N VAL A 53 -5.92 -3.89 -19.55
CA VAL A 53 -5.01 -4.06 -18.40
C VAL A 53 -5.04 -2.81 -17.52
N LEU A 54 -5.14 -3.00 -16.21
CA LEU A 54 -5.04 -1.93 -15.22
C LEU A 54 -3.66 -1.99 -14.58
N HIS A 55 -2.93 -0.89 -14.71
CA HIS A 55 -1.71 -0.63 -13.95
C HIS A 55 -2.06 0.07 -12.64
N ILE A 56 -1.81 -0.60 -11.51
CA ILE A 56 -1.90 0.00 -10.17
C ILE A 56 -0.50 0.45 -9.78
N VAL A 57 -0.29 1.75 -9.64
CA VAL A 57 1.04 2.35 -9.53
C VAL A 57 1.18 3.08 -8.21
N LYS A 58 2.23 2.80 -7.43
CA LYS A 58 2.53 3.58 -6.23
C LYS A 58 3.10 4.93 -6.63
N ASN A 59 2.73 6.03 -5.96
CA ASN A 59 3.23 7.35 -6.32
C ASN A 59 4.68 7.56 -5.87
N TYR A 60 5.60 7.02 -6.65
CA TYR A 60 7.03 7.28 -6.62
C TYR A 60 7.46 7.70 -8.01
N THR A 61 8.32 8.72 -8.12
CA THR A 61 8.68 9.32 -9.40
C THR A 61 9.18 8.28 -10.41
N GLY A 62 10.05 7.35 -9.98
CA GLY A 62 10.52 6.25 -10.83
C GLY A 62 9.44 5.25 -11.21
N ASP A 63 8.50 4.94 -10.31
CA ASP A 63 7.38 4.04 -10.60
C ASP A 63 6.44 4.69 -11.62
N VAL A 64 6.02 5.94 -11.39
CA VAL A 64 5.11 6.68 -12.28
C VAL A 64 5.68 6.83 -13.68
N MET A 65 6.92 7.32 -13.81
CA MET A 65 7.54 7.52 -15.13
C MET A 65 7.68 6.21 -15.91
N ASN A 66 8.09 5.11 -15.23
CA ASN A 66 8.30 3.85 -15.92
C ASN A 66 6.99 3.17 -16.32
N PHE A 67 5.97 3.21 -15.47
CA PHE A 67 4.64 2.68 -15.79
C PHE A 67 3.94 3.51 -16.87
N GLU A 68 4.08 4.83 -16.87
CA GLU A 68 3.53 5.70 -17.92
C GLU A 68 4.15 5.36 -19.28
N MET A 69 5.48 5.24 -19.36
CA MET A 69 6.18 4.81 -20.57
C MET A 69 5.73 3.41 -21.03
N ALA A 70 5.61 2.45 -20.10
CA ALA A 70 5.15 1.09 -20.44
C ALA A 70 3.71 1.07 -20.96
N ALA A 71 2.82 1.89 -20.39
CA ALA A 71 1.45 2.04 -20.86
C ALA A 71 1.41 2.63 -22.28
N GLU A 72 2.20 3.67 -22.56
CA GLU A 72 2.31 4.26 -23.91
C GLU A 72 2.80 3.23 -24.95
N LEU A 73 3.81 2.42 -24.60
CA LEU A 73 4.32 1.35 -25.47
C LEU A 73 3.24 0.29 -25.76
N CYS A 74 2.51 -0.15 -24.75
CA CYS A 74 1.42 -1.13 -24.91
C CYS A 74 0.26 -0.56 -25.74
N GLN A 75 -0.13 0.69 -25.51
CA GLN A 75 -1.18 1.38 -26.26
C GLN A 75 -0.80 1.57 -27.74
N ALA A 76 0.47 1.84 -28.04
CA ALA A 76 0.98 1.90 -29.42
C ALA A 76 0.85 0.56 -30.16
N GLU A 77 0.82 -0.56 -29.43
CA GLU A 77 0.58 -1.90 -29.97
C GLU A 77 -0.91 -2.32 -29.92
N GLY A 78 -1.80 -1.42 -29.51
CA GLY A 78 -3.25 -1.64 -29.51
C GLY A 78 -3.79 -2.32 -28.25
N ILE A 79 -3.00 -2.43 -27.19
CA ILE A 79 -3.46 -2.93 -25.88
C ILE A 79 -4.12 -1.79 -25.12
N GLU A 80 -5.36 -2.00 -24.69
CA GLU A 80 -6.04 -1.05 -23.81
C GLU A 80 -5.41 -1.08 -22.42
N VAL A 81 -4.86 0.05 -21.97
CA VAL A 81 -4.23 0.19 -20.65
C VAL A 81 -4.84 1.37 -19.91
N GLU A 82 -5.35 1.11 -18.70
CA GLU A 82 -5.72 2.11 -17.72
C GLU A 82 -4.65 2.19 -16.64
N THR A 83 -4.36 3.40 -16.15
CA THR A 83 -3.38 3.60 -15.08
C THR A 83 -4.04 4.33 -13.91
N VAL A 84 -3.83 3.83 -12.70
CA VAL A 84 -4.26 4.47 -11.45
C VAL A 84 -3.09 4.57 -10.50
N VAL A 85 -2.75 5.81 -10.15
CA VAL A 85 -1.71 6.13 -9.17
C VAL A 85 -2.34 6.15 -7.77
N ILE A 86 -1.67 5.51 -6.81
CA ILE A 86 -2.02 5.49 -5.38
C ILE A 86 -1.12 6.45 -4.62
N ASP A 87 -1.70 7.37 -3.86
CA ASP A 87 -1.02 8.48 -3.17
C ASP A 87 -1.59 8.73 -1.75
N ASP A 88 -1.73 7.65 -0.99
CA ASP A 88 -2.48 7.61 0.27
C ASP A 88 -1.70 8.05 1.53
N ASP A 89 -0.38 8.22 1.45
CA ASP A 89 0.44 8.61 2.61
C ASP A 89 0.22 10.08 3.02
N VAL A 90 -0.31 10.30 4.22
CA VAL A 90 -0.60 11.66 4.74
C VAL A 90 0.61 12.37 5.33
N ALA A 91 1.74 11.67 5.47
CA ALA A 91 2.90 12.21 6.16
C ALA A 91 3.54 13.41 5.46
N VAL A 92 3.59 13.42 4.13
CA VAL A 92 4.38 14.37 3.37
C VAL A 92 3.70 14.73 2.05
N LYS A 93 3.76 16.01 1.65
CA LYS A 93 3.25 16.49 0.35
C LYS A 93 4.29 16.47 -0.78
N ASP A 94 5.59 16.46 -0.48
CA ASP A 94 6.70 16.26 -1.44
C ASP A 94 7.87 15.59 -0.70
N SER A 95 8.47 14.52 -1.26
CA SER A 95 9.55 13.77 -0.62
C SER A 95 10.74 13.52 -1.57
N LEU A 96 11.82 12.89 -1.08
CA LEU A 96 13.05 12.64 -1.85
C LEU A 96 12.82 11.97 -3.20
N TYR A 97 11.81 11.10 -3.30
CA TYR A 97 11.53 10.29 -4.49
C TYR A 97 10.11 10.48 -5.04
N THR A 98 9.35 11.46 -4.55
CA THR A 98 7.94 11.67 -4.93
C THR A 98 7.59 13.15 -4.99
N ALA A 99 6.96 13.56 -6.09
CA ALA A 99 6.18 14.78 -6.15
C ALA A 99 4.74 14.48 -5.71
N GLY A 100 4.22 15.21 -4.72
CA GLY A 100 2.97 14.81 -4.07
C GLY A 100 3.17 13.78 -2.94
N ARG A 101 2.08 13.09 -2.59
CA ARG A 101 2.07 12.07 -1.52
C ARG A 101 2.59 10.73 -2.03
N ARG A 102 3.21 9.95 -1.15
CA ARG A 102 3.67 8.59 -1.48
C ARG A 102 2.50 7.61 -1.54
N GLY A 103 2.64 6.55 -2.35
CA GLY A 103 1.72 5.41 -2.38
C GLY A 103 2.20 4.27 -1.50
N VAL A 104 1.42 3.88 -0.49
CA VAL A 104 1.78 2.87 0.50
C VAL A 104 0.65 1.87 0.74
N GLY A 105 -0.04 1.92 1.89
CA GLY A 105 -0.91 0.88 2.40
C GLY A 105 -2.18 0.63 1.58
N THR A 106 -2.75 1.70 1.01
CA THR A 106 -3.97 1.60 0.20
C THR A 106 -3.75 0.79 -1.07
N THR A 107 -2.49 0.64 -1.52
CA THR A 107 -2.14 -0.20 -2.66
C THR A 107 -2.59 -1.65 -2.47
N VAL A 108 -2.29 -2.28 -1.33
CA VAL A 108 -2.70 -3.68 -1.07
C VAL A 108 -4.22 -3.83 -1.05
N LEU A 109 -4.92 -2.85 -0.47
CA LEU A 109 -6.39 -2.85 -0.43
C LEU A 109 -6.98 -2.68 -1.83
N ALA A 110 -6.39 -1.81 -2.65
CA ALA A 110 -6.77 -1.61 -4.05
C ALA A 110 -6.54 -2.89 -4.87
N GLU A 111 -5.38 -3.53 -4.74
CA GLU A 111 -5.08 -4.79 -5.43
C GLU A 111 -6.08 -5.89 -5.10
N LYS A 112 -6.49 -6.01 -3.82
CA LYS A 112 -7.51 -6.98 -3.41
C LYS A 112 -8.89 -6.68 -3.99
N ILE A 113 -9.36 -5.45 -3.82
CA ILE A 113 -10.75 -5.09 -4.16
C ILE A 113 -10.92 -5.01 -5.68
N CYS A 114 -9.94 -4.45 -6.39
CA CYS A 114 -9.92 -4.40 -7.85
C CYS A 114 -9.74 -5.78 -8.46
N GLY A 115 -8.89 -6.65 -7.88
CA GLY A 115 -8.75 -8.03 -8.34
C GLY A 115 -10.04 -8.83 -8.23
N ALA A 116 -10.78 -8.66 -7.13
CA ALA A 116 -12.11 -9.25 -6.97
C ALA A 116 -13.13 -8.70 -7.99
N ALA A 117 -13.07 -7.40 -8.30
CA ALA A 117 -13.94 -6.80 -9.31
C ALA A 117 -13.63 -7.33 -10.72
N ALA A 118 -12.34 -7.51 -11.04
CA ALA A 118 -11.92 -8.12 -12.30
C ALA A 118 -12.35 -9.59 -12.39
N GLU A 119 -12.21 -10.38 -11.32
CA GLU A 119 -12.68 -11.78 -11.27
C GLU A 119 -14.20 -11.88 -11.44
N ARG A 120 -14.95 -10.88 -10.94
CA ARG A 120 -16.41 -10.79 -11.16
C ARG A 120 -16.79 -10.50 -12.61
N GLY A 121 -15.84 -10.06 -13.44
CA GLY A 121 -16.04 -9.74 -14.85
C GLY A 121 -16.35 -8.27 -15.13
N ASP A 122 -16.08 -7.37 -14.18
CA ASP A 122 -16.25 -5.92 -14.38
C ASP A 122 -15.28 -5.43 -15.48
N SER A 123 -15.70 -4.43 -16.27
CA SER A 123 -14.86 -3.87 -17.34
C SER A 123 -13.65 -3.13 -16.79
N ILE A 124 -12.57 -3.01 -17.56
CA ILE A 124 -11.34 -2.37 -17.07
C ILE A 124 -11.55 -0.92 -16.64
N GLN A 125 -12.46 -0.19 -17.29
CA GLN A 125 -12.82 1.17 -16.91
C GLN A 125 -13.60 1.22 -15.59
N GLN A 126 -14.44 0.22 -15.31
CA GLN A 126 -15.14 0.08 -14.03
C GLN A 126 -14.15 -0.25 -12.90
N VAL A 127 -13.21 -1.16 -13.16
CA VAL A 127 -12.15 -1.51 -12.20
C VAL A 127 -11.23 -0.31 -11.95
N ALA A 128 -10.85 0.45 -12.98
CA ALA A 128 -10.05 1.67 -12.83
C ALA A 128 -10.79 2.75 -12.05
N ALA A 129 -12.08 2.96 -12.32
CA ALA A 129 -12.92 3.89 -11.56
C ALA A 129 -13.03 3.49 -10.08
N LEU A 130 -13.21 2.21 -9.79
CA LEU A 130 -13.19 1.67 -8.44
C LEU A 130 -11.84 1.89 -7.76
N CYS A 131 -10.73 1.64 -8.47
CA CYS A 131 -9.38 1.88 -7.95
C CYS A 131 -9.16 3.36 -7.58
N ARG A 132 -9.62 4.30 -8.42
CA ARG A 132 -9.60 5.74 -8.12
C ARG A 132 -10.46 6.08 -6.91
N GLN A 133 -11.62 5.46 -6.76
CA GLN A 133 -12.47 5.62 -5.58
C GLN A 133 -11.77 5.12 -4.30
N ILE A 134 -11.11 3.96 -4.37
CA ILE A 134 -10.33 3.41 -3.25
C ILE A 134 -9.22 4.38 -2.86
N ASN A 135 -8.43 4.86 -3.82
CA ASN A 135 -7.36 5.82 -3.56
C ASN A 135 -7.88 7.12 -2.92
N ALA A 136 -9.00 7.66 -3.43
CA ALA A 136 -9.61 8.87 -2.88
C ALA A 136 -10.07 8.70 -1.41
N ASN A 137 -10.38 7.47 -1.00
CA ASN A 137 -10.96 7.13 0.31
C ASN A 137 -10.00 6.38 1.25
N GLY A 138 -8.76 6.14 0.83
CA GLY A 138 -7.73 5.45 1.59
C GLY A 138 -6.67 6.42 2.09
N ARG A 139 -6.26 6.29 3.35
CA ARG A 139 -5.19 7.10 3.95
C ARG A 139 -4.29 6.25 4.83
N SER A 140 -2.99 6.53 4.79
CA SER A 140 -1.98 5.81 5.55
C SER A 140 -1.00 6.75 6.24
N MET A 141 -0.44 6.30 7.36
CA MET A 141 0.71 6.92 8.00
C MET A 141 1.57 5.88 8.73
N GLY A 142 2.89 6.00 8.60
CA GLY A 142 3.86 5.08 9.21
C GLY A 142 4.78 5.73 10.23
N MET A 143 5.45 4.88 11.01
CA MET A 143 6.52 5.25 11.92
C MET A 143 7.62 4.19 11.95
N ALA A 144 8.83 4.60 12.31
CA ALA A 144 9.99 3.73 12.49
C ALA A 144 10.65 3.91 13.86
N LEU A 145 11.14 2.80 14.41
CA LEU A 145 12.04 2.72 15.56
C LEU A 145 13.48 2.48 15.13
N THR A 146 13.68 1.87 13.96
CA THR A 146 15.01 1.71 13.34
C THR A 146 14.92 2.05 11.85
N SER A 147 16.05 2.36 11.24
CA SER A 147 16.15 2.39 9.78
C SER A 147 16.25 0.97 9.21
N CYS A 148 16.04 0.84 7.89
CA CYS A 148 16.34 -0.38 7.14
C CYS A 148 17.78 -0.38 6.62
N THR A 149 18.34 -1.56 6.37
CA THR A 149 19.64 -1.74 5.72
C THR A 149 19.47 -2.23 4.28
N VAL A 150 19.78 -1.37 3.30
CA VAL A 150 19.85 -1.80 1.90
C VAL A 150 21.08 -2.68 1.70
N PRO A 151 20.95 -3.92 1.20
CA PRO A 151 22.07 -4.87 1.10
C PRO A 151 23.27 -4.33 0.32
N ALA A 152 23.02 -3.58 -0.75
CA ALA A 152 24.08 -2.97 -1.57
C ALA A 152 24.86 -1.86 -0.83
N ALA A 153 24.22 -1.17 0.13
CA ALA A 153 24.86 -0.13 0.93
C ALA A 153 25.60 -0.70 2.15
N GLY A 154 25.13 -1.83 2.70
CA GLY A 154 25.74 -2.51 3.84
C GLY A 154 25.65 -1.75 5.17
N LYS A 155 24.86 -0.67 5.22
CA LYS A 155 24.62 0.17 6.41
C LYS A 155 23.19 0.72 6.40
N PRO A 156 22.65 1.16 7.55
CA PRO A 156 21.33 1.78 7.62
C PRO A 156 21.19 2.99 6.69
N THR A 157 20.00 3.19 6.12
CA THR A 157 19.73 4.33 5.21
C THR A 157 19.68 5.68 5.94
N PHE A 158 19.33 5.66 7.23
CA PHE A 158 19.41 6.78 8.15
C PHE A 158 19.71 6.31 9.57
N GLU A 159 20.13 7.22 10.43
CA GLU A 159 20.42 6.93 11.84
C GLU A 159 19.31 7.47 12.74
N LEU A 160 18.88 6.65 13.70
CA LEU A 160 18.05 6.99 14.85
C LEU A 160 18.78 6.60 16.13
N GLY A 161 18.72 7.48 17.14
CA GLY A 161 19.18 7.15 18.48
C GLY A 161 18.33 6.04 19.13
N PRO A 162 18.83 5.39 20.20
CA PRO A 162 18.14 4.28 20.86
C PRO A 162 16.79 4.66 21.49
N ASP A 163 16.60 5.94 21.80
CA ASP A 163 15.36 6.49 22.37
C ASP A 163 14.61 7.38 21.37
N GLU A 164 14.95 7.32 20.08
CA GLU A 164 14.32 8.10 19.01
C GLU A 164 13.40 7.23 18.15
N MET A 165 12.35 7.87 17.62
CA MET A 165 11.48 7.33 16.59
C MET A 165 11.26 8.38 15.50
N GLU A 166 10.95 7.91 14.30
CA GLU A 166 10.67 8.76 13.15
C GLU A 166 9.23 8.57 12.69
N ILE A 167 8.47 9.67 12.66
CA ILE A 167 7.07 9.70 12.27
C ILE A 167 6.96 10.11 10.81
N GLY A 168 6.08 9.44 10.07
CA GLY A 168 5.79 9.73 8.68
C GLY A 168 6.86 9.23 7.72
N ILE A 169 7.47 8.09 8.04
CA ILE A 169 8.43 7.40 7.16
C ILE A 169 7.79 6.91 5.86
N GLY A 170 8.61 6.75 4.82
CA GLY A 170 8.24 6.03 3.60
C GLY A 170 8.67 4.56 3.64
N ILE A 171 8.47 3.84 2.54
CA ILE A 171 8.82 2.41 2.45
C ILE A 171 10.23 2.16 1.91
N HIS A 172 10.94 3.16 1.40
CA HIS A 172 12.30 3.03 0.86
C HIS A 172 13.38 3.57 1.83
N GLY A 173 13.04 3.68 3.11
CA GLY A 173 13.95 4.24 4.11
C GLY A 173 14.18 5.74 3.95
N GLU A 174 13.25 6.47 3.32
CA GLU A 174 13.28 7.92 3.28
C GLU A 174 13.07 8.51 4.69
N PRO A 175 13.73 9.64 5.02
CA PRO A 175 13.44 10.37 6.24
C PRO A 175 11.94 10.67 6.35
N GLY A 176 11.43 10.56 7.57
CA GLY A 176 10.07 10.90 7.88
C GLY A 176 9.87 12.42 8.01
N ARG A 177 8.67 12.79 8.43
CA ARG A 177 8.29 14.19 8.69
C ARG A 177 8.97 14.73 9.94
N GLN A 178 9.12 13.89 10.97
CA GLN A 178 9.55 14.35 12.28
C GLN A 178 10.23 13.24 13.08
N ARG A 179 11.39 13.56 13.66
CA ARG A 179 12.02 12.76 14.71
C ARG A 179 11.58 13.22 16.09
N MET A 180 11.38 12.27 17.00
CA MET A 180 11.03 12.56 18.39
C MET A 180 11.42 11.40 19.30
N SER A 181 11.37 11.61 20.62
CA SER A 181 11.58 10.52 21.57
C SER A 181 10.50 9.45 21.43
N VAL A 182 10.89 8.18 21.62
CA VAL A 182 9.97 7.04 21.63
C VAL A 182 8.84 7.28 22.63
N LYS A 183 7.63 6.97 22.21
CA LYS A 183 6.40 7.11 23.01
C LYS A 183 5.80 5.76 23.32
N THR A 184 4.77 5.74 24.17
CA THR A 184 3.98 4.54 24.38
C THR A 184 3.22 4.15 23.10
N ALA A 185 2.88 2.88 22.93
CA ALA A 185 2.11 2.40 21.77
C ALA A 185 0.79 3.18 21.61
N LYS A 186 0.10 3.48 22.72
CA LYS A 186 -1.12 4.29 22.72
C LYS A 186 -0.92 5.68 22.13
N GLU A 187 0.14 6.38 22.54
CA GLU A 187 0.46 7.71 22.02
C GLU A 187 0.89 7.66 20.56
N ILE A 188 1.66 6.65 20.15
CA ILE A 188 2.07 6.46 18.74
C ILE A 188 0.83 6.25 17.87
N VAL A 189 -0.07 5.35 18.27
CA VAL A 189 -1.30 5.06 17.53
C VAL A 189 -2.20 6.28 17.44
N ALA A 190 -2.34 7.05 18.52
CA ALA A 190 -3.09 8.30 18.51
C ALA A 190 -2.50 9.29 17.49
N LEU A 191 -1.18 9.50 17.50
CA LEU A 191 -0.51 10.40 16.56
C LEU A 191 -0.74 9.99 15.10
N LEU A 192 -0.53 8.72 14.75
CA LEU A 192 -0.71 8.25 13.38
C LEU A 192 -2.17 8.33 12.94
N THR A 193 -3.08 7.86 13.78
CA THR A 193 -4.51 7.77 13.44
C THR A 193 -5.17 9.15 13.37
N GLU A 194 -4.77 10.11 14.20
CA GLU A 194 -5.33 11.47 14.16
C GLU A 194 -4.97 12.23 12.88
N GLU A 195 -3.74 12.07 12.36
CA GLU A 195 -3.36 12.64 11.07
C GLU A 195 -4.17 12.00 9.93
N ILE A 196 -4.35 10.67 9.95
CA ILE A 196 -5.19 9.94 8.99
C ILE A 196 -6.65 10.43 9.02
N ILE A 197 -7.23 10.52 10.23
CA ILE A 197 -8.61 10.98 10.44
C ILE A 197 -8.82 12.43 10.00
N SER A 198 -7.80 13.28 10.16
CA SER A 198 -7.90 14.70 9.85
C SER A 198 -7.77 14.99 8.36
N ASP A 199 -6.95 14.21 7.64
CA ASP A 199 -6.69 14.45 6.22
C ASP A 199 -7.88 14.10 5.32
N LEU A 200 -8.41 12.89 5.48
CA LEU A 200 -9.69 12.48 4.94
C LEU A 200 -10.65 12.40 6.12
N PRO A 201 -11.67 13.27 6.24
CA PRO A 201 -12.50 13.29 7.44
C PRO A 201 -13.29 11.99 7.60
N PHE A 202 -12.74 11.05 8.37
CA PHE A 202 -13.41 9.87 8.88
C PHE A 202 -14.30 10.31 10.05
N ARG A 203 -15.59 10.04 9.95
CA ARG A 203 -16.61 10.53 10.88
C ARG A 203 -17.23 9.40 11.67
N GLN A 204 -17.94 9.79 12.73
CA GLN A 204 -18.83 8.87 13.41
C GLN A 204 -19.76 8.18 12.40
N ASP A 205 -20.01 6.89 12.63
CA ASP A 205 -20.79 5.97 11.81
C ASP A 205 -20.16 5.59 10.46
N ASP A 206 -18.96 6.09 10.14
CA ASP A 206 -18.21 5.57 9.00
C ASP A 206 -17.73 4.13 9.26
N SER A 207 -17.76 3.33 8.20
CA SER A 207 -17.24 1.97 8.17
C SER A 207 -15.89 1.96 7.44
N VAL A 208 -14.91 1.26 7.99
CA VAL A 208 -13.56 1.18 7.42
C VAL A 208 -13.05 -0.24 7.28
N ILE A 209 -12.23 -0.46 6.24
CA ILE A 209 -11.25 -1.55 6.18
C ILE A 209 -9.93 -0.99 6.72
N ALA A 210 -9.38 -1.62 7.75
CA ALA A 210 -8.15 -1.18 8.38
C ALA A 210 -6.98 -2.15 8.09
N MET A 211 -5.77 -1.64 8.00
CA MET A 211 -4.57 -2.48 7.95
C MET A 211 -3.54 -1.94 8.92
N ILE A 212 -3.14 -2.79 9.87
CA ILE A 212 -1.99 -2.56 10.74
C ILE A 212 -0.82 -3.33 10.15
N ASN A 213 0.07 -2.59 9.51
CA ASN A 213 1.17 -3.15 8.76
C ASN A 213 2.48 -3.01 9.55
N GLY A 214 3.27 -4.08 9.64
CA GLY A 214 4.65 -4.02 10.12
C GLY A 214 5.63 -3.70 8.99
N MET A 215 6.67 -2.93 9.30
CA MET A 215 7.69 -2.53 8.33
C MET A 215 8.76 -3.60 8.09
N GLY A 216 8.61 -4.79 8.68
CA GLY A 216 9.54 -5.92 8.54
C GLY A 216 10.07 -6.41 9.89
N GLY A 217 10.72 -5.51 10.64
CA GLY A 217 11.41 -5.80 11.90
C GLY A 217 10.55 -5.79 13.16
N THR A 218 9.24 -5.52 13.06
CA THR A 218 8.34 -5.46 14.23
C THR A 218 7.68 -6.83 14.50
N PRO A 219 7.80 -7.37 15.73
CA PRO A 219 7.12 -8.61 16.11
C PRO A 219 5.60 -8.54 15.95
N LEU A 220 4.99 -9.65 15.50
CA LEU A 220 3.53 -9.73 15.30
C LEU A 220 2.73 -9.40 16.57
N ILE A 221 3.23 -9.78 17.76
CA ILE A 221 2.59 -9.46 19.04
C ILE A 221 2.49 -7.95 19.28
N GLU A 222 3.49 -7.18 18.84
CA GLU A 222 3.49 -5.72 18.95
C GLU A 222 2.51 -5.09 17.95
N LEU A 223 2.37 -5.67 16.75
CA LEU A 223 1.35 -5.23 15.79
C LEU A 223 -0.07 -5.45 16.32
N TYR A 224 -0.32 -6.53 17.07
CA TYR A 224 -1.61 -6.72 17.75
C TYR A 224 -1.82 -5.75 18.92
N LEU A 225 -0.75 -5.33 19.62
CA LEU A 225 -0.85 -4.23 20.59
C LEU A 225 -1.25 -2.92 19.91
N VAL A 226 -0.62 -2.60 18.76
CA VAL A 226 -0.99 -1.43 17.93
C VAL A 226 -2.46 -1.53 17.50
N PHE A 227 -2.91 -2.70 17.03
CA PHE A 227 -4.31 -2.91 16.65
C PHE A 227 -5.29 -2.70 17.82
N ASN A 228 -4.94 -3.18 19.02
CA ASN A 228 -5.77 -2.99 20.21
C ASN A 228 -5.96 -1.51 20.57
N GLU A 229 -4.87 -0.72 20.54
CA GLU A 229 -4.97 0.73 20.76
C GLU A 229 -5.76 1.43 19.65
N PHE A 230 -5.57 1.01 18.40
CA PHE A 230 -6.28 1.55 17.24
C PHE A 230 -7.78 1.29 17.33
N GLN A 231 -8.17 0.05 17.68
CA GLN A 231 -9.57 -0.34 17.86
C GLN A 231 -10.25 0.50 18.94
N GLN A 232 -9.60 0.71 20.09
CA GLN A 232 -10.14 1.55 21.16
C GLN A 232 -10.34 3.00 20.70
N LEU A 233 -9.40 3.54 19.93
CA LEU A 233 -9.50 4.89 19.39
C LEU A 233 -10.65 5.02 18.38
N CYS A 234 -10.78 4.07 17.44
CA CYS A 234 -11.91 4.04 16.51
C CYS A 234 -13.25 3.94 17.24
N GLN A 235 -13.36 3.10 18.27
CA GLN A 235 -14.56 2.98 19.09
C GLN A 235 -14.93 4.31 19.77
N GLN A 236 -13.95 5.03 20.32
CA GLN A 236 -14.17 6.35 20.93
C GLN A 236 -14.61 7.40 19.90
N LYS A 237 -14.13 7.31 18.66
CA LYS A 237 -14.51 8.18 17.55
C LYS A 237 -15.83 7.76 16.87
N GLY A 238 -16.41 6.62 17.27
CA GLY A 238 -17.61 6.07 16.65
C GLY A 238 -17.38 5.55 15.22
N ILE A 239 -16.15 5.17 14.87
CA ILE A 239 -15.79 4.60 13.57
C ILE A 239 -15.84 3.08 13.68
N THR A 240 -16.54 2.43 12.75
CA THR A 240 -16.67 0.97 12.73
C THR A 240 -15.56 0.34 11.89
N ILE A 241 -14.74 -0.52 12.50
CA ILE A 241 -13.78 -1.34 11.76
C ILE A 241 -14.53 -2.57 11.23
N ALA A 242 -14.97 -2.53 9.98
CA ALA A 242 -15.71 -3.63 9.37
C ALA A 242 -14.80 -4.82 9.04
N ARG A 243 -13.60 -4.57 8.53
CA ARG A 243 -12.60 -5.59 8.22
C ARG A 243 -11.22 -5.09 8.61
N HIS A 244 -10.30 -6.02 8.88
CA HIS A 244 -8.94 -5.66 9.20
C HIS A 244 -7.91 -6.69 8.75
N LEU A 245 -6.69 -6.21 8.55
CA LEU A 245 -5.48 -7.02 8.45
C LEU A 245 -4.47 -6.57 9.51
N VAL A 246 -3.75 -7.51 10.10
CA VAL A 246 -2.62 -7.25 11.02
C VAL A 246 -1.45 -8.16 10.61
N GLY A 247 -0.27 -7.59 10.38
CA GLY A 247 0.89 -8.36 9.91
C GLY A 247 1.80 -7.56 8.98
N ASN A 248 2.70 -8.24 8.28
CA ASN A 248 3.61 -7.62 7.30
C ASN A 248 3.03 -7.79 5.90
N TYR A 249 2.52 -6.70 5.32
CA TYR A 249 1.92 -6.68 3.97
C TYR A 249 2.70 -5.79 3.02
N ILE A 250 3.34 -4.74 3.54
CA ILE A 250 4.22 -3.81 2.82
C ILE A 250 5.41 -3.52 3.73
N THR A 251 6.53 -4.20 3.50
CA THR A 251 7.70 -4.05 4.35
C THR A 251 8.66 -2.98 3.82
N SER A 252 9.68 -2.67 4.63
CA SER A 252 10.87 -1.95 4.23
C SER A 252 12.06 -2.73 4.78
N LEU A 253 12.35 -3.87 4.16
CA LEU A 253 13.41 -4.80 4.58
C LEU A 253 13.31 -5.18 6.07
N ASP A 254 14.31 -4.80 6.87
CA ASP A 254 14.45 -5.10 8.29
C ASP A 254 14.00 -3.94 9.22
N MET A 255 13.34 -2.93 8.68
CA MET A 255 12.89 -1.77 9.44
C MET A 255 11.93 -2.18 10.58
N ALA A 256 12.28 -1.87 11.82
CA ALA A 256 11.35 -1.95 12.94
C ALA A 256 10.46 -0.70 12.93
N GLY A 257 9.15 -0.91 12.82
CA GLY A 257 8.17 0.15 12.66
C GLY A 257 6.82 -0.42 12.25
N CYS A 258 5.81 0.45 12.20
CA CYS A 258 4.49 0.07 11.71
C CYS A 258 3.82 1.22 10.94
N SER A 259 2.81 0.87 10.15
CA SER A 259 1.90 1.82 9.54
C SER A 259 0.46 1.42 9.78
N ILE A 260 -0.40 2.45 9.80
CA ILE A 260 -1.85 2.30 9.87
C ILE A 260 -2.41 2.78 8.55
N THR A 261 -3.30 1.98 7.96
CA THR A 261 -4.09 2.34 6.79
C THR A 261 -5.56 2.25 7.12
N MET A 262 -6.33 3.26 6.71
CA MET A 262 -7.78 3.27 6.80
C MET A 262 -8.36 3.52 5.41
N LEU A 263 -9.25 2.62 4.96
CA LEU A 263 -10.06 2.80 3.76
C LEU A 263 -11.52 2.93 4.16
N LYS A 264 -12.14 4.08 3.87
CA LYS A 264 -13.58 4.26 4.04
C LYS A 264 -14.31 3.34 3.06
N ALA A 265 -15.11 2.41 3.58
CA ALA A 265 -15.72 1.34 2.82
C ALA A 265 -17.25 1.47 2.79
N ASN A 266 -17.82 1.19 1.62
CA ASN A 266 -19.24 0.95 1.43
C ASN A 266 -19.51 -0.56 1.29
N ASP A 267 -20.79 -0.94 1.23
CA ASP A 267 -21.19 -2.35 1.16
C ASP A 267 -20.64 -3.07 -0.08
N ASP A 268 -20.52 -2.37 -1.22
CA ASP A 268 -19.95 -2.92 -2.45
C ASP A 268 -18.46 -3.26 -2.28
N MET A 269 -17.67 -2.37 -1.67
CA MET A 269 -16.26 -2.61 -1.35
C MET A 269 -16.10 -3.75 -0.34
N LEU A 270 -16.97 -3.84 0.66
CA LEU A 270 -16.94 -4.93 1.64
C LEU A 270 -17.27 -6.28 0.98
N THR A 271 -18.22 -6.31 0.05
CA THR A 271 -18.56 -7.50 -0.73
C THR A 271 -17.37 -7.98 -1.57
N LEU A 272 -16.66 -7.04 -2.22
CA LEU A 272 -15.46 -7.34 -3.01
C LEU A 272 -14.26 -7.76 -2.14
N TRP A 273 -14.14 -7.18 -0.95
CA TRP A 273 -13.16 -7.61 0.04
C TRP A 273 -13.41 -9.07 0.42
N ASP A 274 -14.64 -9.41 0.81
CA ASP A 274 -15.00 -10.76 1.26
C ASP A 274 -14.95 -11.82 0.14
N ALA A 275 -14.91 -11.41 -1.14
CA ALA A 275 -14.79 -12.31 -2.27
C ALA A 275 -13.49 -13.17 -2.18
N PRO A 276 -13.51 -14.42 -2.67
CA PRO A 276 -12.37 -15.34 -2.59
C PRO A 276 -11.06 -14.75 -3.12
N VAL A 277 -9.95 -15.17 -2.51
CA VAL A 277 -8.60 -14.82 -2.93
C VAL A 277 -7.66 -15.99 -2.68
N HIS A 278 -6.77 -16.24 -3.63
CA HIS A 278 -5.75 -17.28 -3.53
C HIS A 278 -4.41 -16.77 -4.07
N THR A 279 -3.67 -16.09 -3.20
CA THR A 279 -2.30 -15.66 -3.44
C THR A 279 -1.37 -16.27 -2.37
N ALA A 280 -0.07 -16.05 -2.49
CA ALA A 280 0.89 -16.53 -1.50
C ALA A 280 0.73 -15.82 -0.15
N ALA A 281 0.29 -14.55 -0.15
CA ALA A 281 0.22 -13.72 1.04
C ALA A 281 -1.21 -13.47 1.55
N LEU A 282 -2.24 -13.56 0.71
CA LEU A 282 -3.66 -13.48 1.11
C LEU A 282 -4.45 -14.69 0.62
N ARG A 283 -5.18 -15.33 1.53
CA ARG A 283 -5.99 -16.51 1.21
C ARG A 283 -7.23 -16.63 2.07
N TRP A 284 -8.40 -16.56 1.45
CA TRP A 284 -9.69 -16.87 2.07
C TRP A 284 -10.74 -17.20 1.01
N GLY A 285 -11.87 -17.79 1.46
CA GLY A 285 -13.00 -18.11 0.58
C GLY A 285 -12.74 -19.21 -0.45
N VAL A 286 -11.67 -20.00 -0.24
CA VAL A 286 -11.23 -21.12 -1.10
C VAL A 286 -11.24 -22.45 -0.40
#